data_AF-A0A640KJW6-F1
#
_entry.id   AF-A0A640KJW6-F1
#
_cell.length_a   1.000
_cell.length_b   1.000
_cell.length_c   1.000
_cell.angle_alpha   90.00
_cell.angle_beta   90.00
_cell.angle_gamma   90.00
#
_symmetry.space_group_name_H-M   'P 1'
#
loop_
_entity.id
_entity.type
_entity.pdbx_description
1 polymer ?
#
loop_
_entity_poly.entity_id
_entity_poly.type
_entity_poly.pdbx_seq_one_letter_code
_entity_poly.pdbx_strand_id
1 'polypeptide(L)'
;MPKDSFLSCSNPTSRPSLPFPSRAHFRVSMNDARPLAAHLLPTPYFTHSLTHTSPVPQSRPTTDSQGYCKSHKMPSITIAKREYEERLVDCLTKYSCVLFVGMDNVRSQQVHDVRRALRGKAEFLMGKKTLQAKIVEKCAQAKDASPDAKRFNAQCEEFNLLSGNTGLVFTNNTVQEITAVLDAHRVKAPARVGAIAPCDVVVPAGSTGMEPTQTSFFQALNIATKIAKGMVEIVTEKKVLSVGDKVDNSTATLLQKLNISPFYYQVNVLSVWDRGVLFTREDLMMTEDMVEKMLMEGLSNVSAMSLGAGIPTSSTIGPMLVDAFKNLLAVSVATSYEFEEHNGKELREAAINGLLAGSGPAAAEPAAAAPAASSAAAKEEPEESEEDDFGMGGLF
;
A
#
# COMPACT_ATOMS: atom_id res chain seq x y z
N MET A 1 61.44 26.35 20.09
CA MET A 1 61.77 26.41 18.65
C MET A 1 60.48 26.20 17.86
N PRO A 2 60.00 27.23 17.15
CA PRO A 2 58.79 27.21 16.33
C PRO A 2 59.10 27.19 14.82
N LYS A 3 58.06 26.97 13.99
CA LYS A 3 57.77 27.47 12.62
C LYS A 3 56.84 26.46 11.91
N ASP A 4 55.56 26.73 11.67
CA ASP A 4 54.95 27.65 10.69
C ASP A 4 55.36 27.40 9.23
N SER A 5 54.41 26.95 8.41
CA SER A 5 54.09 27.48 7.07
C SER A 5 53.03 26.59 6.39
N PHE A 6 51.78 27.04 6.23
CA PHE A 6 51.26 27.76 5.04
C PHE A 6 51.33 26.94 3.73
N LEU A 7 50.16 26.59 3.16
CA LEU A 7 49.69 27.14 1.87
C LEU A 7 48.43 26.42 1.35
N SER A 8 47.35 27.21 1.31
CA SER A 8 46.27 27.13 0.32
C SER A 8 46.80 27.23 -1.12
N CYS A 9 46.17 26.55 -2.08
CA CYS A 9 45.47 27.18 -3.22
C CYS A 9 45.05 26.19 -4.33
N SER A 10 43.93 26.56 -4.96
CA SER A 10 43.55 26.40 -6.38
C SER A 10 43.28 25.00 -6.98
N ASN A 11 41.99 24.81 -7.28
CA ASN A 11 41.47 24.18 -8.50
C ASN A 11 42.31 24.47 -9.75
N PRO A 12 42.35 23.50 -10.69
CA PRO A 12 41.95 23.84 -12.05
C PRO A 12 41.01 22.81 -12.69
N THR A 13 39.98 23.34 -13.34
CA THR A 13 39.10 22.70 -14.32
C THR A 13 39.88 22.16 -15.53
N SER A 14 39.61 20.92 -15.96
CA SER A 14 39.31 20.51 -17.35
C SER A 14 39.39 18.98 -17.54
N ARG A 15 38.42 18.42 -18.28
CA ARG A 15 38.30 17.00 -18.66
C ARG A 15 39.44 16.52 -19.58
N PRO A 16 39.61 15.21 -19.79
CA PRO A 16 38.95 14.61 -20.96
C PRO A 16 38.34 13.22 -20.72
N SER A 17 37.18 13.00 -21.36
CA SER A 17 36.50 11.72 -21.56
C SER A 17 37.30 10.79 -22.48
N LEU A 18 37.46 9.52 -22.09
CA LEU A 18 38.01 8.47 -22.95
C LEU A 18 36.90 7.46 -23.37
N PRO A 19 36.98 6.89 -24.59
CA PRO A 19 35.91 6.13 -25.21
C PRO A 19 36.06 4.61 -24.99
N PHE A 20 34.95 3.88 -24.89
CA PHE A 20 34.93 2.42 -24.99
C PHE A 20 34.51 1.97 -26.40
N PRO A 21 35.11 0.89 -26.94
CA PRO A 21 34.98 0.52 -28.34
C PRO A 21 33.80 -0.42 -28.64
N SER A 22 33.41 -0.35 -29.91
CA SER A 22 32.43 -1.15 -30.65
C SER A 22 32.68 -2.66 -30.64
N ARG A 23 31.59 -3.45 -30.62
CA ARG A 23 31.56 -4.76 -31.31
C ARG A 23 30.31 -4.88 -32.14
N ALA A 24 30.53 -5.30 -33.38
CA ALA A 24 29.62 -5.21 -34.51
C ALA A 24 28.88 -6.53 -34.78
N HIS A 25 27.73 -6.37 -35.44
CA HIS A 25 27.08 -7.26 -36.41
C HIS A 25 26.69 -8.70 -36.03
N PHE A 26 25.37 -8.95 -36.05
CA PHE A 26 24.83 -9.99 -36.92
C PHE A 26 23.57 -9.46 -37.62
N ARG A 27 23.53 -9.62 -38.95
CA ARG A 27 22.57 -9.05 -39.90
C ARG A 27 22.18 -10.20 -40.83
N VAL A 28 20.89 -10.48 -40.95
CA VAL A 28 20.21 -11.16 -42.09
C VAL A 28 18.79 -10.58 -42.04
N SER A 29 18.31 -9.64 -42.86
CA SER A 29 18.37 -9.33 -44.29
C SER A 29 17.59 -10.27 -45.20
N MET A 30 16.39 -9.78 -45.58
CA MET A 30 15.77 -9.83 -46.92
C MET A 30 15.22 -11.20 -47.37
N ASN A 31 14.09 -11.33 -48.06
CA ASN A 31 13.40 -10.40 -48.97
C ASN A 31 12.00 -10.94 -49.37
N ASP A 32 11.29 -10.09 -50.12
CA ASP A 32 10.16 -10.35 -51.04
C ASP A 32 8.73 -10.16 -50.49
N ALA A 33 7.82 -9.39 -51.11
CA ALA A 33 7.88 -8.50 -52.27
C ALA A 33 6.59 -7.65 -52.36
N ARG A 34 6.75 -6.32 -52.43
CA ARG A 34 6.13 -5.35 -53.38
C ARG A 34 4.60 -5.12 -53.49
N PRO A 35 4.18 -3.93 -54.04
CA PRO A 35 3.11 -3.09 -53.51
C PRO A 35 2.05 -2.62 -54.54
N LEU A 36 1.01 -1.89 -54.12
CA LEU A 36 0.24 -0.91 -54.91
C LEU A 36 -0.32 0.18 -53.96
N ALA A 37 0.20 1.42 -53.99
CA ALA A 37 -0.25 2.59 -54.77
C ALA A 37 -1.40 3.38 -54.08
N ALA A 38 -1.11 4.57 -53.53
CA ALA A 38 -1.43 5.90 -54.09
C ALA A 38 -2.76 6.46 -53.53
N HIS A 39 -2.99 7.74 -53.19
CA HIS A 39 -2.25 8.99 -53.36
C HIS A 39 -2.76 10.01 -52.31
N LEU A 40 -1.87 10.92 -51.92
CA LEU A 40 -1.99 12.01 -50.94
C LEU A 40 -2.76 13.25 -51.45
N LEU A 41 -3.57 13.87 -50.56
CA LEU A 41 -3.74 15.33 -50.25
C LEU A 41 -4.19 16.29 -51.39
N PRO A 42 -4.46 17.62 -51.16
CA PRO A 42 -4.67 18.45 -49.94
C PRO A 42 -5.91 19.42 -50.00
N THR A 43 -6.10 20.20 -48.92
CA THR A 43 -6.91 21.44 -48.68
C THR A 43 -6.61 22.62 -49.66
N PRO A 44 -7.14 23.89 -49.55
CA PRO A 44 -8.33 24.52 -48.89
C PRO A 44 -9.06 25.64 -49.73
N TYR A 45 -10.10 26.29 -49.14
CA TYR A 45 -10.63 27.68 -49.35
C TYR A 45 -11.84 28.01 -50.29
N PHE A 46 -12.72 28.86 -49.74
CA PHE A 46 -13.45 30.03 -50.31
C PHE A 46 -14.85 29.92 -51.02
N THR A 47 -15.86 30.50 -50.32
CA THR A 47 -16.88 31.52 -50.68
C THR A 47 -18.14 31.30 -51.57
N HIS A 48 -19.15 32.13 -51.19
CA HIS A 48 -20.37 32.62 -51.89
C HIS A 48 -21.63 31.72 -51.91
N SER A 49 -22.72 32.01 -51.16
CA SER A 49 -23.73 33.09 -51.21
C SER A 49 -24.94 32.76 -52.11
N LEU A 50 -26.17 32.87 -51.58
CA LEU A 50 -27.47 33.23 -52.23
C LEU A 50 -28.61 33.00 -51.19
N THR A 51 -29.08 34.03 -50.46
CA THR A 51 -30.26 34.90 -50.73
C THR A 51 -31.64 34.22 -50.61
N HIS A 52 -32.40 34.55 -49.57
CA HIS A 52 -33.79 35.00 -49.72
C HIS A 52 -34.23 35.93 -48.56
N THR A 53 -35.02 36.92 -48.94
CA THR A 53 -35.46 38.21 -48.37
C THR A 53 -36.26 38.25 -47.04
N SER A 54 -35.88 39.21 -46.15
CA SER A 54 -36.63 40.29 -45.43
C SER A 54 -38.14 40.15 -45.08
N PRO A 55 -38.69 40.81 -44.01
CA PRO A 55 -38.37 42.20 -43.62
C PRO A 55 -38.34 42.57 -42.12
N VAL A 56 -37.74 43.75 -41.92
CA VAL A 56 -37.56 44.55 -40.70
C VAL A 56 -38.88 45.22 -40.26
N PRO A 57 -39.02 45.57 -38.97
CA PRO A 57 -39.52 46.90 -38.64
C PRO A 57 -38.59 47.66 -37.69
N GLN A 58 -38.36 48.94 -38.02
CA GLN A 58 -37.54 49.89 -37.26
C GLN A 58 -38.36 50.64 -36.20
N SER A 59 -37.69 50.88 -35.08
CA SER A 59 -37.72 52.08 -34.21
C SER A 59 -38.91 52.33 -33.27
N ARG A 60 -38.58 52.45 -31.96
CA ARG A 60 -38.50 53.75 -31.26
C ARG A 60 -37.61 53.65 -30.01
N PRO A 61 -36.91 54.74 -29.63
CA PRO A 61 -35.97 54.75 -28.51
C PRO A 61 -36.67 55.12 -27.21
N THR A 62 -36.26 54.52 -26.11
CA THR A 62 -36.41 55.14 -24.78
C THR A 62 -35.03 55.23 -24.15
N THR A 63 -34.65 56.48 -23.98
CA THR A 63 -33.63 56.98 -23.09
C THR A 63 -33.82 56.39 -21.70
N ASP A 64 -32.76 55.80 -21.14
CA ASP A 64 -32.23 56.22 -19.85
C ASP A 64 -30.85 55.58 -19.65
N SER A 65 -29.86 56.29 -20.17
CA SER A 65 -28.46 56.12 -19.83
C SER A 65 -28.22 56.64 -18.41
N GLN A 66 -28.32 55.76 -17.42
CA GLN A 66 -27.55 55.90 -16.19
C GLN A 66 -26.71 54.65 -16.00
N GLY A 67 -25.44 54.80 -16.35
CA GLY A 67 -24.41 53.82 -16.10
C GLY A 67 -24.32 53.50 -14.62
N TYR A 68 -24.64 52.27 -14.27
CA TYR A 68 -24.04 51.60 -13.13
C TYR A 68 -23.07 50.55 -13.66
N CYS A 69 -21.84 50.99 -13.94
CA CYS A 69 -20.70 50.09 -13.77
C CYS A 69 -20.72 49.68 -12.29
N LYS A 70 -21.39 48.56 -11.98
CA LYS A 70 -21.18 47.85 -10.71
C LYS A 70 -19.71 47.50 -10.71
N SER A 71 -18.91 48.32 -10.03
CA SER A 71 -17.55 47.96 -9.67
C SER A 71 -17.64 46.55 -9.09
N HIS A 72 -16.97 45.59 -9.73
CA HIS A 72 -16.72 44.28 -9.15
C HIS A 72 -15.80 44.51 -7.94
N LYS A 73 -16.40 44.99 -6.85
CA LYS A 73 -15.79 45.00 -5.53
C LYS A 73 -15.60 43.52 -5.23
N MET A 74 -14.34 43.07 -5.23
CA MET A 74 -14.03 41.69 -4.82
C MET A 74 -14.79 41.44 -3.51
N PRO A 75 -15.55 40.32 -3.41
CA PRO A 75 -16.30 40.07 -2.19
C PRO A 75 -15.32 40.10 -1.03
N SER A 76 -15.62 40.93 -0.02
CA SER A 76 -14.82 41.01 1.18
C SER A 76 -14.58 39.59 1.70
N ILE A 77 -13.34 39.30 2.11
CA ILE A 77 -13.00 37.98 2.66
C ILE A 77 -13.98 37.71 3.79
N THR A 78 -14.76 36.64 3.63
CA THR A 78 -15.82 36.25 4.55
C THR A 78 -15.21 35.97 5.91
N ILE A 79 -15.87 36.35 7.00
CA ILE A 79 -15.35 36.18 8.38
C ILE A 79 -14.94 34.71 8.62
N ALA A 80 -15.79 33.76 8.21
CA ALA A 80 -15.51 32.33 8.30
C ALA A 80 -14.23 31.87 7.56
N LYS A 81 -13.83 32.56 6.48
CA LYS A 81 -12.57 32.23 5.77
C LYS A 81 -11.35 32.71 6.56
N ARG A 82 -11.46 33.84 7.27
CA ARG A 82 -10.40 34.34 8.15
C ARG A 82 -10.26 33.45 9.38
N GLU A 83 -11.36 33.09 10.03
CA GLU A 83 -11.34 32.18 11.17
C GLU A 83 -10.74 30.81 10.79
N TYR A 84 -11.04 30.32 9.60
CA TYR A 84 -10.43 29.10 9.09
C TYR A 84 -8.93 29.26 8.81
N GLU A 85 -8.53 30.40 8.24
CA GLU A 85 -7.12 30.74 8.00
C GLU A 85 -6.33 30.78 9.30
N GLU A 86 -6.84 31.47 10.31
CA GLU A 86 -6.26 31.50 11.66
C GLU A 86 -6.14 30.09 12.26
N ARG A 87 -7.21 29.28 12.21
CA ARG A 87 -7.16 27.89 12.72
C ARG A 87 -6.12 27.03 12.01
N LEU A 88 -5.98 27.16 10.69
CA LEU A 88 -5.00 26.36 9.95
C LEU A 88 -3.57 26.80 10.25
N VAL A 89 -3.32 28.10 10.37
CA VAL A 89 -2.01 28.66 10.76
C VAL A 89 -1.65 28.23 12.18
N ASP A 90 -2.62 28.25 13.10
CA ASP A 90 -2.44 27.74 14.46
C ASP A 90 -2.06 26.25 14.47
N CYS A 91 -2.71 25.43 13.64
CA CYS A 91 -2.36 24.01 13.54
C CYS A 91 -0.95 23.79 12.97
N LEU A 92 -0.59 24.54 11.93
CA LEU A 92 0.74 24.44 11.28
C LEU A 92 1.89 24.89 12.20
N THR A 93 1.62 25.78 13.17
CA THR A 93 2.62 26.24 14.13
C THR A 93 2.70 25.36 15.37
N LYS A 94 1.58 24.79 15.82
CA LYS A 94 1.51 23.94 17.03
C LYS A 94 2.04 22.52 16.82
N TYR A 95 1.89 21.97 15.62
CA TYR A 95 2.16 20.56 15.35
C TYR A 95 3.36 20.37 14.42
N SER A 96 4.22 19.40 14.74
CA SER A 96 5.40 19.08 13.91
C SER A 96 5.14 18.07 12.80
N CYS A 97 4.02 17.33 12.87
CA CYS A 97 3.67 16.31 11.90
C CYS A 97 2.27 16.57 11.30
N VAL A 98 2.17 16.38 9.98
CA VAL A 98 0.93 16.56 9.21
C VAL A 98 0.68 15.32 8.37
N LEU A 99 -0.44 14.64 8.59
CA LEU A 99 -0.86 13.52 7.78
C LEU A 99 -1.89 14.00 6.76
N PHE A 100 -1.66 13.63 5.50
CA PHE A 100 -2.61 13.79 4.41
C PHE A 100 -3.41 12.51 4.25
N VAL A 101 -4.73 12.67 4.33
CA VAL A 101 -5.63 11.54 4.49
C VAL A 101 -6.70 11.58 3.42
N GLY A 102 -6.84 10.53 2.61
CA GLY A 102 -7.91 10.37 1.62
C GLY A 102 -9.19 9.86 2.28
N MET A 103 -10.32 10.46 1.92
CA MET A 103 -11.62 10.18 2.55
C MET A 103 -12.70 9.80 1.54
N ASP A 104 -12.36 8.94 0.58
CA ASP A 104 -13.30 8.49 -0.42
C ASP A 104 -14.26 7.44 0.14
N ASN A 105 -15.56 7.63 -0.11
CA ASN A 105 -16.64 6.74 0.34
C ASN A 105 -16.78 6.58 1.88
N VAL A 106 -16.20 7.50 2.66
CA VAL A 106 -16.33 7.56 4.13
C VAL A 106 -17.65 8.23 4.51
N ARG A 107 -18.39 7.66 5.48
CA ARG A 107 -19.68 8.23 5.95
C ARG A 107 -19.43 9.39 6.91
N SER A 108 -20.31 10.40 6.93
CA SER A 108 -20.19 11.54 7.86
C SER A 108 -20.12 11.11 9.33
N GLN A 109 -20.90 10.11 9.73
CA GLN A 109 -20.87 9.56 11.09
C GLN A 109 -19.49 8.96 11.42
N GLN A 110 -18.90 8.21 10.49
CA GLN A 110 -17.55 7.65 10.65
C GLN A 110 -16.51 8.76 10.87
N VAL A 111 -16.61 9.88 10.15
CA VAL A 111 -15.74 11.04 10.37
C VAL A 111 -15.95 11.65 11.76
N HIS A 112 -17.19 11.72 12.25
CA HIS A 112 -17.47 12.19 13.60
C HIS A 112 -16.89 11.27 14.68
N ASP A 113 -16.95 9.96 14.46
CA ASP A 113 -16.39 8.96 15.38
C ASP A 113 -14.86 9.02 15.39
N VAL A 114 -14.23 9.09 14.21
CA VAL A 114 -12.79 9.32 14.07
C VAL A 114 -12.38 10.63 14.74
N ARG A 115 -13.11 11.72 14.52
CA ARG A 115 -12.86 13.00 15.21
C ARG A 115 -12.97 12.89 16.72
N ARG A 116 -13.86 12.05 17.25
CA ARG A 116 -14.01 11.82 18.69
C ARG A 116 -12.81 11.05 19.24
N ALA A 117 -12.35 10.03 18.52
CA ALA A 117 -11.21 9.20 18.90
C ALA A 117 -9.86 9.94 18.82
N LEU A 118 -9.74 10.89 17.89
CA LEU A 118 -8.54 11.72 17.75
C LEU A 118 -8.45 12.86 18.78
N ARG A 119 -9.53 13.18 19.53
CA ARG A 119 -9.49 14.26 20.53
C ARG A 119 -8.39 14.04 21.57
N GLY A 120 -7.56 15.06 21.75
CA GLY A 120 -6.42 15.01 22.69
C GLY A 120 -5.15 14.36 22.12
N LYS A 121 -5.24 13.67 20.99
CA LYS A 121 -4.08 13.09 20.28
C LYS A 121 -3.71 13.87 19.02
N ALA A 122 -4.72 14.24 18.24
CA ALA A 122 -4.55 14.91 16.95
C ALA A 122 -5.71 15.85 16.64
N GLU A 123 -5.42 16.91 15.88
CA GLU A 123 -6.43 17.82 15.34
C GLU A 123 -6.75 17.47 13.89
N PHE A 124 -8.03 17.16 13.65
CA PHE A 124 -8.53 16.79 12.32
C PHE A 124 -9.18 18.00 11.65
N LEU A 125 -8.64 18.44 10.52
CA LEU A 125 -9.07 19.65 9.83
C LEU A 125 -9.39 19.37 8.36
N MET A 126 -10.59 19.78 7.94
CA MET A 126 -11.03 19.73 6.54
C MET A 126 -11.49 21.11 6.09
N GLY A 127 -11.20 21.44 4.83
CA GLY A 127 -11.66 22.68 4.23
C GLY A 127 -11.47 22.68 2.72
N LYS A 128 -11.82 23.81 2.10
CA LYS A 128 -11.67 23.98 0.65
C LYS A 128 -10.19 23.95 0.28
N LYS A 129 -9.83 23.04 -0.63
CA LYS A 129 -8.45 22.80 -1.06
C LYS A 129 -7.73 24.02 -1.64
N THR A 130 -8.41 24.76 -2.50
CA THR A 130 -7.88 26.02 -3.04
C THR A 130 -7.62 27.08 -1.96
N LEU A 131 -8.28 26.98 -0.80
CA LEU A 131 -8.08 27.89 0.32
C LEU A 131 -6.91 27.39 1.17
N GLN A 132 -6.85 26.08 1.48
CA GLN A 132 -5.70 25.45 2.15
C GLN A 132 -4.38 25.73 1.40
N ALA A 133 -4.34 25.51 0.08
CA ALA A 133 -3.16 25.77 -0.74
C ALA A 133 -2.69 27.23 -0.62
N LYS A 134 -3.63 28.19 -0.76
CA LYS A 134 -3.32 29.62 -0.61
C LYS A 134 -2.80 30.00 0.77
N ILE A 135 -3.30 29.38 1.84
CA ILE A 135 -2.79 29.65 3.19
C ILE A 135 -1.36 29.13 3.31
N VAL A 136 -1.11 27.91 2.85
CA VAL A 136 0.23 27.31 2.88
C VAL A 136 1.23 28.13 2.05
N GLU A 137 0.84 28.58 0.86
CA GLU A 137 1.62 29.52 0.03
C GLU A 137 1.92 30.83 0.77
N LYS A 138 0.92 31.45 1.41
CA LYS A 138 1.10 32.67 2.21
C LYS A 138 2.04 32.45 3.39
N CYS A 139 1.91 31.32 4.09
CA CYS A 139 2.79 30.95 5.19
C CYS A 139 4.23 30.75 4.72
N ALA A 140 4.46 30.19 3.53
CA ALA A 140 5.79 30.02 2.96
C ALA A 140 6.41 31.35 2.46
N GLN A 141 5.60 32.28 1.99
CA GLN A 141 6.03 33.61 1.51
C GLN A 141 6.22 34.65 2.63
N ALA A 142 5.71 34.38 3.83
CA ALA A 142 5.89 35.26 4.98
C ALA A 142 7.37 35.48 5.31
N LYS A 143 7.73 36.68 5.76
CA LYS A 143 9.13 37.05 6.05
C LYS A 143 9.72 36.26 7.23
N ASP A 144 8.87 35.81 8.14
CA ASP A 144 9.21 35.01 9.32
C ASP A 144 9.05 33.49 9.07
N ALA A 145 8.97 33.06 7.81
CA ALA A 145 8.69 31.66 7.48
C ALA A 145 9.85 30.74 7.89
N SER A 146 9.53 29.73 8.71
CA SER A 146 10.41 28.60 8.98
C SER A 146 10.85 27.93 7.66
N PRO A 147 12.11 27.49 7.52
CA PRO A 147 12.55 26.73 6.35
C PRO A 147 11.66 25.51 6.08
N ASP A 148 11.06 24.94 7.12
CA ASP A 148 10.16 23.79 7.03
C ASP A 148 8.84 24.12 6.34
N ALA A 149 8.30 25.33 6.54
CA ALA A 149 7.08 25.78 5.87
C ALA A 149 7.29 25.96 4.36
N LYS A 150 8.49 26.38 3.95
CA LYS A 150 8.87 26.50 2.53
C LYS A 150 9.02 25.12 1.89
N ARG A 151 9.66 24.18 2.59
CA ARG A 151 9.79 22.78 2.15
C ARG A 151 8.44 22.10 2.05
N PHE A 152 7.57 22.32 3.03
CA PHE A 152 6.20 21.82 3.04
C PHE A 152 5.41 22.31 1.83
N ASN A 153 5.48 23.60 1.49
CA ASN A 153 4.80 24.10 0.29
C ASN A 153 5.36 23.47 -1.00
N ALA A 154 6.68 23.42 -1.15
CA ALA A 154 7.32 22.81 -2.33
C ALA A 154 6.88 21.35 -2.53
N GLN A 155 6.85 20.55 -1.44
CA GLN A 155 6.39 19.16 -1.50
C GLN A 155 4.87 19.05 -1.76
N CYS A 156 4.06 19.95 -1.22
CA CYS A 156 2.62 19.98 -1.50
C CYS A 156 2.33 20.26 -2.98
N GLU A 157 3.10 21.16 -3.59
CA GLU A 157 3.00 21.50 -5.02
C GLU A 157 3.52 20.36 -5.91
N GLU A 158 4.68 19.77 -5.58
CA GLU A 158 5.29 18.68 -6.34
C GLU A 158 4.40 17.43 -6.41
N PHE A 159 3.86 17.01 -5.25
CA PHE A 159 3.07 15.78 -5.15
C PHE A 159 1.55 16.02 -5.25
N ASN A 160 1.09 17.26 -5.49
CA ASN A 160 -0.33 17.63 -5.55
C ASN A 160 -1.17 17.10 -4.37
N LEU A 161 -0.59 17.10 -3.15
CA LEU A 161 -1.18 16.47 -1.96
C LEU A 161 -2.49 17.13 -1.50
N LEU A 162 -2.65 18.42 -1.81
CA LEU A 162 -3.82 19.20 -1.48
C LEU A 162 -4.93 19.11 -2.55
N SER A 163 -4.90 18.11 -3.42
CA SER A 163 -5.96 17.85 -4.40
C SER A 163 -6.95 16.77 -3.91
N GLY A 164 -8.12 16.70 -4.55
CA GLY A 164 -9.15 15.70 -4.25
C GLY A 164 -9.85 15.86 -2.89
N ASN A 165 -10.51 14.78 -2.44
CA ASN A 165 -11.22 14.71 -1.18
C ASN A 165 -10.27 14.26 -0.04
N THR A 166 -9.28 15.09 0.24
CA THR A 166 -8.30 14.84 1.31
C THR A 166 -8.65 15.60 2.59
N GLY A 167 -8.20 15.11 3.74
CA GLY A 167 -8.22 15.78 5.04
C GLY A 167 -6.78 15.98 5.55
N LEU A 168 -6.61 16.93 6.46
CA LEU A 168 -5.35 17.17 7.16
C LEU A 168 -5.51 16.72 8.61
N VAL A 169 -4.55 15.94 9.11
CA VAL A 169 -4.50 15.54 10.51
C VAL A 169 -3.18 16.03 11.08
N PHE A 170 -3.27 16.87 12.10
CA PHE A 170 -2.13 17.45 12.76
C PHE A 170 -1.86 16.72 14.07
N THR A 171 -0.60 16.37 14.31
CA THR A 171 -0.23 15.59 15.49
C THR A 171 1.19 15.91 15.97
N ASN A 172 1.41 15.68 17.25
CA ASN A 172 2.75 15.60 17.86
C ASN A 172 3.09 14.17 18.32
N ASN A 173 2.12 13.26 18.30
CA ASN A 173 2.31 11.86 18.65
C ASN A 173 2.90 11.07 17.48
N THR A 174 3.25 9.82 17.75
CA THR A 174 3.77 8.91 16.73
C THR A 174 2.74 8.63 15.63
N VAL A 175 3.21 8.48 14.40
CA VAL A 175 2.36 8.22 13.23
C VAL A 175 1.60 6.89 13.38
N GLN A 176 2.26 5.89 13.96
CA GLN A 176 1.71 4.54 14.17
C GLN A 176 0.49 4.51 15.09
N GLU A 177 0.48 5.32 16.16
CA GLU A 177 -0.68 5.41 17.04
C GLU A 177 -1.92 5.95 16.32
N ILE A 178 -1.72 6.88 15.40
CA ILE A 178 -2.81 7.53 14.67
C ILE A 178 -3.33 6.61 13.58
N THR A 179 -2.44 5.94 12.85
CA THR A 179 -2.85 4.93 11.86
C THR A 179 -3.65 3.81 12.54
N ALA A 180 -3.22 3.33 13.71
CA ALA A 180 -3.96 2.34 14.48
C ALA A 180 -5.37 2.82 14.88
N VAL A 181 -5.51 4.08 15.29
CA VAL A 181 -6.83 4.68 15.59
C VAL A 181 -7.69 4.78 14.32
N LEU A 182 -7.11 5.14 13.18
CA LEU A 182 -7.83 5.22 11.90
C LEU A 182 -8.29 3.83 11.42
N ASP A 183 -7.43 2.81 11.56
CA ASP A 183 -7.70 1.43 11.17
C ASP A 183 -8.74 0.74 12.07
N ALA A 184 -8.81 1.11 13.35
CA ALA A 184 -9.83 0.65 14.27
C ALA A 184 -11.25 1.08 13.84
N HIS A 185 -11.37 2.23 13.16
CA HIS A 185 -12.63 2.79 12.69
C HIS A 185 -12.97 2.40 11.23
N ARG A 186 -12.69 1.15 10.85
CA ARG A 186 -13.15 0.57 9.58
C ARG A 186 -14.64 0.23 9.63
N VAL A 187 -15.39 0.66 8.60
CA VAL A 187 -16.84 0.41 8.51
C VAL A 187 -17.13 -0.44 7.29
N LYS A 188 -17.91 -1.51 7.50
CA LYS A 188 -18.42 -2.36 6.42
C LYS A 188 -19.39 -1.58 5.54
N ALA A 189 -19.23 -1.73 4.24
CA ALA A 189 -20.05 -1.05 3.24
C ALA A 189 -20.56 -2.03 2.19
N PRO A 190 -21.82 -1.86 1.76
CA PRO A 190 -22.37 -2.65 0.66
C PRO A 190 -21.72 -2.23 -0.67
N ALA A 191 -21.57 -3.19 -1.58
CA ALA A 191 -21.10 -2.93 -2.93
C ALA A 191 -22.12 -2.05 -3.67
N ARG A 192 -21.64 -0.96 -4.28
CA ARG A 192 -22.46 -0.04 -5.08
C ARG A 192 -22.26 -0.34 -6.56
N VAL A 193 -23.34 -0.25 -7.33
CA VAL A 193 -23.31 -0.48 -8.78
C VAL A 193 -22.34 0.50 -9.45
N GLY A 194 -21.48 -0.01 -10.32
CA GLY A 194 -20.48 0.77 -11.05
C GLY A 194 -19.25 1.18 -10.23
N ALA A 195 -19.17 0.86 -8.94
CA ALA A 195 -17.96 1.04 -8.15
C ALA A 195 -16.89 0.01 -8.56
N ILE A 196 -15.62 0.38 -8.42
CA ILE A 196 -14.49 -0.54 -8.62
C ILE A 196 -14.29 -1.32 -7.32
N ALA A 197 -14.18 -2.64 -7.41
CA ALA A 197 -13.97 -3.50 -6.25
C ALA A 197 -12.52 -3.35 -5.72
N PRO A 198 -12.33 -2.92 -4.45
CA PRO A 198 -11.01 -2.83 -3.83
C PRO A 198 -10.50 -4.19 -3.29
N CYS A 199 -11.42 -5.12 -3.03
CA CYS A 199 -11.13 -6.45 -2.51
C CYS A 199 -11.92 -7.50 -3.29
N ASP A 200 -11.39 -8.71 -3.34
CA ASP A 200 -12.09 -9.87 -3.88
C ASP A 200 -13.35 -10.17 -3.06
N VAL A 201 -14.47 -10.44 -3.75
CA VAL A 201 -15.75 -10.75 -3.09
C VAL A 201 -16.10 -12.20 -3.33
N VAL A 202 -16.20 -12.96 -2.25
CA VAL A 202 -16.56 -14.38 -2.27
C VAL A 202 -17.87 -14.58 -1.54
N VAL A 203 -18.78 -15.35 -2.15
CA VAL A 203 -20.06 -15.71 -1.53
C VAL A 203 -19.94 -17.10 -0.92
N PRO A 204 -20.06 -17.24 0.41
CA PRO A 204 -19.88 -18.52 1.09
C PRO A 204 -21.00 -19.51 0.76
N ALA A 205 -20.70 -20.80 0.88
CA ALA A 205 -21.70 -21.86 0.79
C ALA A 205 -22.65 -21.83 2.00
N GLY A 206 -23.91 -22.17 1.80
CA GLY A 206 -24.92 -22.22 2.86
C GLY A 206 -26.30 -21.69 2.46
N SER A 207 -27.23 -21.72 3.42
CA SER A 207 -28.61 -21.28 3.22
C SER A 207 -28.70 -19.76 3.11
N THR A 208 -29.34 -19.27 2.05
CA THR A 208 -29.47 -17.82 1.77
C THR A 208 -30.66 -17.15 2.46
N GLY A 209 -31.61 -17.94 2.99
CA GLY A 209 -32.86 -17.43 3.57
C GLY A 209 -33.82 -16.83 2.54
N MET A 210 -33.56 -17.04 1.25
CA MET A 210 -34.39 -16.51 0.15
C MET A 210 -35.37 -17.55 -0.38
N GLU A 211 -36.55 -17.07 -0.76
CA GLU A 211 -37.59 -17.88 -1.41
C GLU A 211 -37.13 -18.41 -2.77
N PRO A 212 -37.57 -19.61 -3.19
CA PRO A 212 -37.15 -20.26 -4.43
C PRO A 212 -37.57 -19.49 -5.70
N THR A 213 -38.52 -18.57 -5.58
CA THR A 213 -38.98 -17.68 -6.66
C THR A 213 -37.87 -16.74 -7.15
N GLN A 214 -36.90 -16.39 -6.29
CA GLN A 214 -35.84 -15.41 -6.60
C GLN A 214 -34.51 -16.06 -7.01
N THR A 215 -34.55 -17.29 -7.56
CA THR A 215 -33.36 -18.04 -7.99
C THR A 215 -32.65 -17.47 -9.23
N SER A 216 -33.32 -16.61 -10.01
CA SER A 216 -32.78 -16.03 -11.25
C SER A 216 -31.48 -15.22 -11.05
N PHE A 217 -31.30 -14.57 -9.89
CA PHE A 217 -30.09 -13.79 -9.59
C PHE A 217 -28.84 -14.67 -9.45
N PHE A 218 -28.98 -15.87 -8.89
CA PHE A 218 -27.88 -16.82 -8.70
C PHE A 218 -27.47 -17.47 -10.02
N GLN A 219 -28.44 -17.76 -10.88
CA GLN A 219 -28.21 -18.28 -12.23
C GLN A 219 -27.46 -17.28 -13.11
N ALA A 220 -27.84 -15.99 -13.07
CA ALA A 220 -27.17 -14.93 -13.83
C ALA A 220 -25.68 -14.78 -13.49
N LEU A 221 -25.30 -15.09 -12.24
CA LEU A 221 -23.92 -15.02 -11.75
C LEU A 221 -23.20 -16.37 -11.77
N ASN A 222 -23.82 -17.39 -12.38
CA ASN A 222 -23.32 -18.75 -12.47
C ASN A 222 -22.94 -19.32 -11.08
N ILE A 223 -23.73 -19.03 -10.04
CA ILE A 223 -23.58 -19.58 -8.70
C ILE A 223 -24.43 -20.86 -8.62
N ALA A 224 -23.82 -21.99 -8.27
CA ALA A 224 -24.54 -23.26 -8.15
C ALA A 224 -25.40 -23.27 -6.88
N THR A 225 -26.71 -23.29 -7.05
CA THR A 225 -27.69 -23.32 -5.95
C THR A 225 -28.61 -24.53 -6.03
N LYS A 226 -28.99 -25.06 -4.87
CA LYS A 226 -29.97 -26.14 -4.72
C LYS A 226 -31.11 -25.67 -3.81
N ILE A 227 -32.34 -26.11 -4.07
CA ILE A 227 -33.46 -25.82 -3.19
C ILE A 227 -33.46 -26.87 -2.07
N ALA A 228 -33.31 -26.43 -0.83
CA ALA A 228 -33.34 -27.27 0.36
C ALA A 228 -34.28 -26.65 1.39
N LYS A 229 -35.16 -27.47 1.99
CA LYS A 229 -36.11 -27.04 3.04
C LYS A 229 -36.96 -25.80 2.66
N GLY A 230 -37.33 -25.67 1.38
CA GLY A 230 -38.12 -24.54 0.89
C GLY A 230 -37.34 -23.22 0.70
N MET A 231 -36.02 -23.23 0.86
CA MET A 231 -35.13 -22.07 0.69
C MET A 231 -34.03 -22.38 -0.33
N VAL A 232 -33.41 -21.33 -0.88
CA VAL A 232 -32.25 -21.47 -1.80
C VAL A 232 -30.96 -21.63 -0.99
N GLU A 233 -30.22 -22.70 -1.25
CA GLU A 233 -28.92 -23.01 -0.63
C GLU A 233 -27.80 -22.99 -1.67
N ILE A 234 -26.68 -22.34 -1.35
CA ILE A 234 -25.49 -22.29 -2.22
C ILE A 234 -24.66 -23.54 -1.97
N VAL A 235 -24.40 -24.32 -3.02
CA VAL A 235 -23.70 -25.62 -2.94
C VAL A 235 -22.20 -25.41 -2.80
N THR A 236 -21.64 -24.50 -3.59
CA THR A 236 -20.20 -24.25 -3.64
C THR A 236 -19.93 -22.77 -3.47
N GLU A 237 -18.94 -22.44 -2.65
CA GLU A 237 -18.41 -21.10 -2.55
C GLU A 237 -17.88 -20.63 -3.91
N LYS A 238 -18.20 -19.40 -4.29
CA LYS A 238 -17.78 -18.83 -5.57
C LYS A 238 -17.34 -17.38 -5.42
N LYS A 239 -16.18 -17.06 -6.01
CA LYS A 239 -15.70 -15.68 -6.18
C LYS A 239 -16.54 -14.98 -7.25
N VAL A 240 -17.22 -13.89 -6.86
CA VAL A 240 -18.14 -13.13 -7.71
C VAL A 240 -17.45 -11.92 -8.34
N LEU A 241 -16.52 -11.28 -7.62
CA LEU A 241 -15.77 -10.12 -8.09
C LEU A 241 -14.29 -10.27 -7.78
N SER A 242 -13.43 -9.81 -8.69
CA SER A 242 -12.00 -9.65 -8.45
C SER A 242 -11.64 -8.20 -8.17
N VAL A 243 -10.48 -7.95 -7.56
CA VAL A 243 -9.93 -6.59 -7.41
C VAL A 243 -9.83 -5.91 -8.79
N GLY A 244 -10.40 -4.71 -8.90
CA GLY A 244 -10.38 -3.91 -10.13
C GLY A 244 -11.61 -4.06 -11.02
N ASP A 245 -12.46 -5.06 -10.79
CA ASP A 245 -13.69 -5.24 -11.56
C ASP A 245 -14.76 -4.21 -11.16
N LYS A 246 -15.59 -3.82 -12.12
CA LYS A 246 -16.76 -2.97 -11.86
C LYS A 246 -17.88 -3.84 -11.31
N VAL A 247 -18.55 -3.34 -10.27
CA VAL A 247 -19.68 -4.01 -9.65
C VAL A 247 -20.92 -3.91 -10.55
N ASP A 248 -21.39 -5.06 -11.04
CA ASP A 248 -22.65 -5.18 -11.77
C ASP A 248 -23.89 -4.95 -10.89
N ASN A 249 -25.02 -4.64 -11.52
CA ASN A 249 -26.28 -4.44 -10.80
C ASN A 249 -26.81 -5.75 -10.16
N SER A 250 -26.63 -6.89 -10.84
CA SER A 250 -27.03 -8.22 -10.34
C SER A 250 -26.19 -8.65 -9.14
N THR A 251 -24.89 -8.38 -9.14
CA THR A 251 -23.98 -8.71 -8.01
C THR A 251 -24.26 -7.83 -6.79
N ALA A 252 -24.40 -6.52 -6.98
CA ALA A 252 -24.71 -5.59 -5.89
C ALA A 252 -26.04 -5.93 -5.19
N THR A 253 -27.09 -6.20 -5.97
CA THR A 253 -28.42 -6.52 -5.43
C THR A 253 -28.43 -7.88 -4.72
N LEU A 254 -27.72 -8.88 -5.24
CA LEU A 254 -27.56 -10.17 -4.57
C LEU A 254 -26.84 -10.00 -3.23
N LEU A 255 -25.71 -9.29 -3.20
CA LEU A 255 -24.94 -9.09 -1.97
C LEU A 255 -25.74 -8.33 -0.90
N GLN A 256 -26.54 -7.35 -1.32
CA GLN A 256 -27.47 -6.64 -0.43
C GLN A 256 -28.55 -7.58 0.15
N LYS A 257 -29.14 -8.45 -0.67
CA LYS A 257 -30.14 -9.43 -0.21
C LYS A 257 -29.57 -10.47 0.74
N LEU A 258 -28.33 -10.91 0.51
CA LEU A 258 -27.61 -11.80 1.41
C LEU A 258 -27.09 -11.10 2.68
N ASN A 259 -27.29 -9.78 2.81
CA ASN A 259 -26.73 -8.95 3.89
C ASN A 259 -25.20 -9.03 3.99
N ILE A 260 -24.53 -9.32 2.87
CA ILE A 260 -23.06 -9.37 2.79
C ILE A 260 -22.56 -8.00 2.35
N SER A 261 -21.75 -7.36 3.20
CA SER A 261 -21.09 -6.09 2.93
C SER A 261 -19.58 -6.33 2.81
N PRO A 262 -19.07 -6.58 1.58
CA PRO A 262 -17.71 -7.08 1.39
C PRO A 262 -16.64 -5.99 1.46
N PHE A 263 -17.00 -4.72 1.28
CA PHE A 263 -16.04 -3.63 1.25
C PHE A 263 -15.88 -3.01 2.63
N TYR A 264 -14.64 -2.63 2.94
CA TYR A 264 -14.33 -1.82 4.11
C TYR A 264 -13.90 -0.45 3.62
N TYR A 265 -14.63 0.59 4.05
CA TYR A 265 -14.17 1.96 3.88
C TYR A 265 -13.60 2.45 5.18
N GLN A 266 -12.41 3.03 5.07
CA GLN A 266 -11.72 3.67 6.16
C GLN A 266 -11.06 4.94 5.64
N VAL A 267 -10.60 5.72 6.61
CA VAL A 267 -9.88 6.96 6.38
C VAL A 267 -8.44 6.58 6.04
N ASN A 268 -8.07 6.68 4.76
CA ASN A 268 -6.81 6.17 4.25
C ASN A 268 -5.69 7.21 4.35
N VAL A 269 -4.56 6.88 4.96
CA VAL A 269 -3.38 7.76 4.93
C VAL A 269 -2.70 7.68 3.55
N LEU A 270 -2.50 8.83 2.92
CA LEU A 270 -1.86 8.94 1.60
C LEU A 270 -0.37 9.26 1.75
N SER A 271 -0.08 10.31 2.52
CA SER A 271 1.28 10.74 2.80
C SER A 271 1.36 11.39 4.17
N VAL A 272 2.55 11.37 4.75
CA VAL A 272 2.84 11.94 6.06
C VAL A 272 4.04 12.85 5.93
N TRP A 273 3.86 14.08 6.38
CA TRP A 273 4.94 15.04 6.48
C TRP A 273 5.43 15.06 7.92
N ASP A 274 6.72 14.83 8.12
CA ASP A 274 7.38 14.92 9.42
C ASP A 274 8.71 15.65 9.27
N ARG A 275 8.83 16.81 9.93
CA ARG A 275 10.08 17.61 10.05
C ARG A 275 10.88 17.74 8.74
N GLY A 276 10.18 17.99 7.63
CA GLY A 276 10.78 18.23 6.32
C GLY A 276 10.97 17.01 5.43
N VAL A 277 10.64 15.80 5.91
CA VAL A 277 10.61 14.58 5.10
C VAL A 277 9.15 14.21 4.80
N LEU A 278 8.88 13.82 3.56
CA LEU A 278 7.59 13.31 3.14
C LEU A 278 7.69 11.78 3.02
N PHE A 279 6.89 11.09 3.82
CA PHE A 279 6.68 9.65 3.73
C PHE A 279 5.44 9.37 2.88
N THR A 280 5.57 8.49 1.90
CA THR A 280 4.44 8.02 1.10
C THR A 280 3.77 6.83 1.79
N ARG A 281 2.59 6.43 1.30
CA ARG A 281 1.87 5.27 1.82
C ARG A 281 2.70 3.98 1.78
N GLU A 282 3.50 3.80 0.73
CA GLU A 282 4.32 2.59 0.55
C GLU A 282 5.41 2.51 1.62
N ASP A 283 6.03 3.64 1.95
CA ASP A 283 7.06 3.72 2.99
C ASP A 283 6.48 3.40 4.39
N LEU A 284 5.23 3.78 4.64
CA LEU A 284 4.54 3.50 5.91
C LEU A 284 4.10 2.04 6.06
N MET A 285 4.00 1.30 4.95
CA MET A 285 3.61 -0.11 4.96
C MET A 285 4.80 -1.06 5.13
N MET A 286 6.02 -0.53 5.29
CA MET A 286 7.20 -1.33 5.61
C MET A 286 7.07 -1.93 7.01
N THR A 287 6.99 -3.26 7.06
CA THR A 287 6.97 -4.02 8.31
C THR A 287 8.38 -4.49 8.67
N GLU A 288 8.65 -4.70 9.96
CA GLU A 288 9.94 -5.20 10.45
C GLU A 288 10.28 -6.56 9.80
N ASP A 289 9.29 -7.44 9.67
CA ASP A 289 9.42 -8.74 8.98
C ASP A 289 9.93 -8.63 7.54
N MET A 290 9.51 -7.59 6.80
CA MET A 290 10.00 -7.35 5.44
C MET A 290 11.47 -6.93 5.45
N VAL A 291 11.87 -6.08 6.40
CA VAL A 291 13.26 -5.64 6.54
C VAL A 291 14.15 -6.81 6.92
N GLU A 292 13.71 -7.68 7.83
CA GLU A 292 14.43 -8.89 8.21
C GLU A 292 14.64 -9.83 7.02
N LYS A 293 13.62 -10.06 6.19
CA LYS A 293 13.74 -10.88 4.99
C LYS A 293 14.76 -10.31 3.99
N MET A 294 14.68 -9.01 3.71
CA MET A 294 15.63 -8.35 2.80
C MET A 294 17.06 -8.40 3.34
N LEU A 295 17.23 -8.28 4.66
CA LEU A 295 18.53 -8.41 5.32
C LEU A 295 19.06 -9.85 5.22
N MET A 296 18.22 -10.85 5.48
CA MET A 296 18.60 -12.27 5.39
C MET A 296 18.95 -12.67 3.95
N GLU A 297 18.22 -12.18 2.95
CA GLU A 297 18.54 -12.35 1.54
C GLU A 297 19.89 -11.70 1.20
N GLY A 298 20.13 -10.47 1.68
CA GLY A 298 21.42 -9.80 1.52
C GLY A 298 22.59 -10.59 2.13
N LEU A 299 22.43 -11.08 3.35
CA LEU A 299 23.43 -11.94 4.02
C LEU A 299 23.67 -13.24 3.26
N SER A 300 22.61 -13.86 2.74
CA SER A 300 22.72 -15.09 1.94
C SER A 300 23.51 -14.86 0.65
N ASN A 301 23.27 -13.74 -0.05
CA ASN A 301 23.97 -13.38 -1.27
C ASN A 301 25.45 -13.10 -1.01
N VAL A 302 25.75 -12.35 0.07
CA VAL A 302 27.14 -12.10 0.48
C VAL A 302 27.84 -13.41 0.83
N SER A 303 27.18 -14.30 1.59
CA SER A 303 27.73 -15.60 1.95
C SER A 303 28.04 -16.46 0.70
N ALA A 304 27.12 -16.48 -0.28
CA ALA A 304 27.29 -17.21 -1.53
C ALA A 304 28.46 -16.66 -2.35
N MET A 305 28.61 -15.33 -2.44
CA MET A 305 29.76 -14.70 -3.11
C MET A 305 31.08 -15.08 -2.45
N SER A 306 31.15 -15.05 -1.11
CA SER A 306 32.38 -15.41 -0.38
C SER A 306 32.72 -16.89 -0.49
N LEU A 307 31.72 -17.78 -0.55
CA LEU A 307 31.92 -19.21 -0.82
C LEU A 307 32.46 -19.44 -2.24
N GLY A 308 31.86 -18.80 -3.25
CA GLY A 308 32.32 -18.89 -4.64
C GLY A 308 33.73 -18.33 -4.86
N ALA A 309 34.11 -17.29 -4.10
CA ALA A 309 35.46 -16.74 -4.14
C ALA A 309 36.50 -17.58 -3.35
N GLY A 310 36.06 -18.57 -2.56
CA GLY A 310 36.93 -19.39 -1.74
C GLY A 310 37.60 -18.63 -0.58
N ILE A 311 37.01 -17.51 -0.13
CA ILE A 311 37.56 -16.69 0.95
C ILE A 311 37.00 -17.19 2.28
N PRO A 312 37.83 -17.72 3.19
CA PRO A 312 37.37 -18.15 4.50
C PRO A 312 37.14 -16.92 5.40
N THR A 313 35.88 -16.64 5.70
CA THR A 313 35.44 -15.67 6.71
C THR A 313 34.78 -16.44 7.85
N SER A 314 34.62 -15.79 9.01
CA SER A 314 34.01 -16.44 10.19
C SER A 314 32.63 -17.04 9.91
N SER A 315 31.85 -16.45 8.99
CA SER A 315 30.54 -16.93 8.59
C SER A 315 30.56 -18.01 7.50
N THR A 316 31.63 -18.12 6.70
CA THR A 316 31.70 -19.08 5.58
C THR A 316 32.40 -20.39 5.92
N ILE A 317 33.25 -20.42 6.95
CA ILE A 317 34.03 -21.62 7.31
C ILE A 317 33.12 -22.86 7.52
N GLY A 318 31.99 -22.70 8.21
CA GLY A 318 31.03 -23.79 8.43
C GLY A 318 30.47 -24.35 7.12
N PRO A 319 29.84 -23.53 6.27
CA PRO A 319 29.36 -23.95 4.95
C PRO A 319 30.46 -24.49 4.02
N MET A 320 31.70 -23.97 4.07
CA MET A 320 32.83 -24.48 3.28
C MET A 320 33.21 -25.92 3.67
N LEU A 321 33.21 -26.24 4.97
CA LEU A 321 33.49 -27.60 5.44
C LEU A 321 32.40 -28.58 4.97
N VAL A 322 31.13 -28.15 5.04
CA VAL A 322 30.00 -28.95 4.56
C VAL A 322 30.07 -29.16 3.05
N ASP A 323 30.50 -28.17 2.27
CA ASP A 323 30.67 -28.32 0.82
C ASP A 323 31.82 -29.25 0.46
N ALA A 324 32.95 -29.16 1.17
CA ALA A 324 34.05 -30.11 1.03
C ALA A 324 33.59 -31.55 1.32
N PHE A 325 32.79 -31.74 2.38
CA PHE A 325 32.22 -33.03 2.72
C PHE A 325 31.24 -33.54 1.64
N LYS A 326 30.38 -32.66 1.10
CA LYS A 326 29.48 -33.00 -0.03
C LYS A 326 30.25 -33.46 -1.26
N ASN A 327 31.38 -32.83 -1.58
CA ASN A 327 32.22 -33.23 -2.71
C ASN A 327 32.83 -34.62 -2.50
N LEU A 328 33.30 -34.94 -1.28
CA LEU A 328 33.80 -36.28 -0.95
C LEU A 328 32.68 -37.34 -1.00
N LEU A 329 31.49 -37.02 -0.49
CA LEU A 329 30.32 -37.88 -0.60
C LEU A 329 29.93 -38.11 -2.06
N ALA A 330 29.93 -37.08 -2.91
CA ALA A 330 29.61 -37.22 -4.33
C ALA A 330 30.57 -38.18 -5.05
N VAL A 331 31.88 -38.11 -4.73
CA VAL A 331 32.88 -39.05 -5.27
C VAL A 331 32.63 -40.47 -4.77
N SER A 332 32.29 -40.67 -3.49
CA SER A 332 31.96 -41.98 -2.93
C SER A 332 30.74 -42.64 -3.60
N VAL A 333 29.70 -41.83 -3.89
CA VAL A 333 28.48 -42.31 -4.57
C VAL A 333 28.80 -42.71 -6.00
N ALA A 334 29.61 -41.92 -6.71
CA ALA A 334 29.98 -42.19 -8.11
C ALA A 334 30.93 -43.38 -8.27
N THR A 335 31.89 -43.55 -7.36
CA THR A 335 32.94 -44.58 -7.47
C THR A 335 32.63 -45.86 -6.69
N SER A 336 31.51 -45.88 -5.96
CA SER A 336 31.11 -46.99 -5.08
C SER A 336 32.15 -47.39 -4.02
N TYR A 337 33.10 -46.49 -3.72
CA TYR A 337 34.16 -46.69 -2.74
C TYR A 337 33.68 -46.31 -1.35
N GLU A 338 33.93 -47.17 -0.37
CA GLU A 338 33.47 -47.00 1.02
C GLU A 338 34.59 -46.38 1.86
N PHE A 339 34.32 -45.23 2.47
CA PHE A 339 35.23 -44.64 3.46
C PHE A 339 34.90 -45.22 4.84
N GLU A 340 35.80 -46.05 5.38
CA GLU A 340 35.64 -46.73 6.68
C GLU A 340 35.64 -45.74 7.87
N GLU A 341 36.31 -44.60 7.73
CA GLU A 341 36.50 -43.61 8.81
C GLU A 341 35.26 -42.75 9.12
N HIS A 342 34.19 -42.82 8.30
CA HIS A 342 33.04 -41.90 8.40
C HIS A 342 31.65 -42.54 8.19
N ASN A 343 31.44 -43.82 8.53
CA ASN A 343 30.16 -44.51 8.30
C ASN A 343 29.64 -44.37 6.85
N GLY A 344 30.55 -44.54 5.88
CA GLY A 344 30.26 -44.31 4.46
C GLY A 344 29.13 -45.17 3.88
N LYS A 345 28.75 -46.27 4.54
CA LYS A 345 27.62 -47.14 4.10
C LYS A 345 26.26 -46.49 4.33
N GLU A 346 26.02 -45.99 5.54
CA GLU A 346 24.74 -45.37 5.92
C GLU A 346 24.53 -44.03 5.22
N LEU A 347 25.58 -43.22 5.09
CA LEU A 347 25.51 -41.93 4.39
C LEU A 347 25.35 -42.08 2.88
N ARG A 348 25.93 -43.13 2.29
CA ARG A 348 25.74 -43.48 0.88
C ARG A 348 24.31 -43.97 0.63
N GLU A 349 23.78 -44.83 1.48
CA GLU A 349 22.39 -45.28 1.40
C GLU A 349 21.41 -44.11 1.61
N ALA A 350 21.68 -43.20 2.56
CA ALA A 350 20.89 -41.99 2.77
C ALA A 350 20.97 -40.99 1.59
N ALA A 351 22.13 -40.90 0.92
CA ALA A 351 22.30 -40.05 -0.26
C ALA A 351 21.60 -40.62 -1.50
N ILE A 352 21.66 -41.94 -1.71
CA ILE A 352 20.97 -42.64 -2.79
C ILE A 352 19.45 -42.61 -2.59
N ASN A 353 18.99 -42.72 -1.34
CA ASN A 353 17.56 -42.66 -0.98
C ASN A 353 17.00 -41.22 -0.92
N GLY A 354 17.81 -40.20 -1.22
CA GLY A 354 17.36 -38.80 -1.31
C GLY A 354 17.04 -38.11 0.02
N LEU A 355 17.36 -38.74 1.16
CA LEU A 355 17.01 -38.22 2.50
C LEU A 355 17.89 -37.04 2.97
N LEU A 356 18.99 -36.78 2.26
CA LEU A 356 19.94 -35.69 2.54
C LEU A 356 19.62 -34.38 1.78
N ALA A 357 18.62 -34.38 0.89
CA ALA A 357 18.24 -33.22 0.11
C ALA A 357 16.97 -32.56 0.67
N GLY A 358 17.12 -31.78 1.75
CA GLY A 358 16.13 -30.78 2.14
C GLY A 358 15.79 -30.72 3.63
N SER A 359 16.34 -29.72 4.33
CA SER A 359 15.64 -28.92 5.36
C SER A 359 16.62 -27.98 6.05
N GLY A 360 16.30 -26.67 6.08
CA GLY A 360 16.56 -25.88 7.28
C GLY A 360 15.38 -26.03 8.26
N PRO A 361 15.39 -25.43 9.46
CA PRO A 361 16.46 -24.78 10.20
C PRO A 361 17.07 -25.72 11.26
N ALA A 362 18.25 -25.36 11.79
CA ALA A 362 18.95 -26.07 12.84
C ALA A 362 18.03 -26.32 14.06
N ALA A 363 17.64 -27.57 14.27
CA ALA A 363 17.13 -28.05 15.54
C ALA A 363 18.29 -28.06 16.54
N ALA A 364 18.06 -27.39 17.66
CA ALA A 364 18.97 -27.22 18.77
C ALA A 364 19.66 -28.53 19.20
N GLU A 365 20.97 -28.45 19.41
CA GLU A 365 21.76 -29.46 20.09
C GLU A 365 21.22 -29.69 21.52
N PRO A 366 21.00 -30.94 21.96
CA PRO A 366 20.87 -31.23 23.37
C PRO A 366 22.28 -31.29 23.97
N ALA A 367 22.54 -30.40 24.93
CA ALA A 367 23.71 -30.43 25.77
C ALA A 367 23.83 -31.78 26.51
N ALA A 368 25.03 -32.36 26.46
CA ALA A 368 25.42 -33.53 27.22
C ALA A 368 25.26 -33.31 28.73
N ALA A 369 24.51 -34.19 29.39
CA ALA A 369 24.46 -34.29 30.85
C ALA A 369 25.19 -35.56 31.31
N ALA A 370 26.26 -35.36 32.09
CA ALA A 370 26.86 -36.38 32.96
C ALA A 370 26.12 -36.40 34.32
N PRO A 371 26.19 -37.51 35.09
CA PRO A 371 25.12 -37.94 35.98
C PRO A 371 25.26 -37.43 37.43
N ALA A 372 24.13 -37.21 38.11
CA ALA A 372 24.09 -37.09 39.57
C ALA A 372 22.78 -37.67 40.15
N ALA A 373 22.98 -38.73 40.94
CA ALA A 373 22.26 -39.19 42.13
C ALA A 373 20.72 -39.17 42.25
N SER A 374 20.22 -40.35 42.63
CA SER A 374 18.93 -40.73 43.19
C SER A 374 18.16 -39.71 44.07
N SER A 375 16.85 -39.63 43.88
CA SER A 375 15.87 -39.94 44.94
C SER A 375 14.48 -40.21 44.34
N ALA A 376 13.76 -41.13 44.96
CA ALA A 376 12.43 -41.60 44.59
C ALA A 376 11.35 -40.93 45.45
N ALA A 377 10.18 -40.64 44.86
CA ALA A 377 8.82 -40.68 45.47
C ALA A 377 7.79 -40.11 44.46
N ALA A 378 6.89 -40.97 43.91
CA ALA A 378 5.43 -41.01 44.19
C ALA A 378 4.62 -39.90 43.48
N LYS A 379 3.96 -40.16 42.33
CA LYS A 379 2.56 -40.63 42.16
C LYS A 379 1.52 -39.84 42.98
N GLU A 380 0.72 -39.01 42.30
CA GLU A 380 -0.77 -39.06 42.24
C GLU A 380 -1.35 -37.79 41.54
N GLU A 381 -2.07 -38.02 40.42
CA GLU A 381 -3.25 -37.28 39.94
C GLU A 381 -4.46 -38.22 40.23
N PRO A 382 -5.75 -37.81 40.13
CA PRO A 382 -6.34 -36.55 39.65
C PRO A 382 -7.49 -36.01 40.57
N GLU A 383 -8.13 -34.88 40.22
CA GLU A 383 -9.58 -34.72 40.44
C GLU A 383 -10.20 -33.65 39.53
N GLU A 384 -11.29 -34.05 38.86
CA GLU A 384 -12.22 -33.25 38.06
C GLU A 384 -13.04 -32.31 38.95
N SER A 385 -13.44 -31.16 38.42
CA SER A 385 -14.45 -30.29 39.03
C SER A 385 -15.65 -30.15 38.11
N GLU A 386 -16.72 -30.87 38.45
CA GLU A 386 -18.10 -30.54 38.09
C GLU A 386 -18.78 -30.02 39.36
N GLU A 387 -19.26 -28.77 39.38
CA GLU A 387 -20.34 -28.35 40.29
C GLU A 387 -21.22 -27.31 39.58
N ASP A 388 -22.33 -27.79 39.02
CA ASP A 388 -23.58 -27.04 38.90
C ASP A 388 -24.45 -27.37 40.13
N ASP A 389 -25.22 -26.36 40.57
CA ASP A 389 -26.46 -26.45 41.36
C ASP A 389 -26.36 -26.45 42.91
N PHE A 390 -26.43 -25.25 43.50
CA PHE A 390 -27.22 -25.01 44.72
C PHE A 390 -27.73 -23.56 44.77
N GLY A 391 -28.98 -23.39 44.36
CA GLY A 391 -29.77 -22.20 44.67
C GLY A 391 -30.26 -22.15 46.13
N MET A 392 -30.54 -20.92 46.58
CA MET A 392 -31.38 -20.50 47.70
C MET A 392 -30.83 -20.49 49.14
N GLY A 393 -30.70 -19.26 49.68
CA GLY A 393 -31.48 -18.86 50.86
C GLY A 393 -30.74 -18.30 52.10
N GLY A 394 -31.03 -17.04 52.45
CA GLY A 394 -30.98 -16.52 53.84
C GLY A 394 -29.79 -15.62 54.18
N LEU A 395 -29.97 -14.29 54.18
CA LEU A 395 -30.08 -13.46 55.41
C LEU A 395 -28.97 -13.72 56.46
N PHE A 396 -27.96 -12.85 56.52
CA PHE A 396 -27.70 -11.91 57.63
C PHE A 396 -26.55 -10.96 57.27
#